data_AF-A0A832JVC8-F1
#
_entry.id   AF-A0A832JVC8-F1
#
_cell.length_a   1.000
_cell.length_b   1.000
_cell.length_c   1.000
_cell.angle_alpha   90.00
_cell.angle_beta   90.00
_cell.angle_gamma   90.00
#
_symmetry.space_group_name_H-M   'P 1'
#
loop_
_entity.id
_entity.type
_entity.pdbx_description
1 polymer ?
#
loop_
_entity_poly.entity_id
_entity_poly.type
_entity_poly.pdbx_seq_one_letter_code
_entity_poly.pdbx_strand_id
1 'polypeptide(L)'
;MGGYSPPRRGELALRKLYRSYDIAVLDENSEYLGVSRTLLMENAGAKVARVVSEVEGSVEGKKVLVVAGPGNNGGDAFVAARHLAGMGARVAVILLSTPERIRTRETRHNWSILERMCMTVERHVAADEREVMELKQLFGSAEVIVDGIFGTGIRGEVREPFKTAIGLINSSQARIYSIDVPSGVDPDTGSYSLAVRPHITVTLHGPKPFTSVPGVHSGRLFVEDIGAPPESELIAGPGDLSYAKSRAGVVGAATIRGSGMPAEGARDALTVLGVKSRIEESNGGLVIELDGLIVTDTPTLTLAGESIFVLPHPSPRPGEALATAQRVGRPVYLLGGQDGLSDGSFEKSNWIEPEIVSPYHRGVVSGLVAYFAAQCGEALYCMGAACYAARAALRDGGALGREAYLERLKTIVG
;
A
#
# COMPACT_ATOMS: atom_id res chain seq x y z
N MET A 1 10.70 -32.78 5.91
CA MET A 1 9.94 -32.49 4.67
C MET A 1 8.74 -31.65 5.05
N GLY A 2 8.51 -30.54 4.35
CA GLY A 2 7.45 -29.58 4.64
C GLY A 2 7.42 -28.46 3.59
N GLY A 3 7.75 -28.80 2.34
CA GLY A 3 7.75 -27.83 1.25
C GLY A 3 6.33 -27.46 0.89
N TYR A 4 6.05 -26.15 0.84
CA TYR A 4 4.80 -25.60 0.33
C TYR A 4 4.41 -26.29 -0.99
N SER A 5 3.33 -27.05 -0.97
CA SER A 5 2.72 -27.57 -2.19
C SER A 5 2.01 -26.41 -2.89
N PRO A 6 2.10 -26.28 -4.23
CA PRO A 6 1.27 -25.30 -4.92
C PRO A 6 -0.21 -25.62 -4.64
N PRO A 7 -1.05 -24.61 -4.37
CA PRO A 7 -2.43 -24.81 -3.98
C PRO A 7 -3.18 -25.65 -5.03
N ARG A 8 -4.06 -26.54 -4.56
CA ARG A 8 -4.90 -27.33 -5.48
C ARG A 8 -5.76 -26.35 -6.28
N ARG A 9 -6.06 -26.66 -7.55
CA ARG A 9 -7.01 -25.87 -8.37
C ARG A 9 -8.35 -25.78 -7.62
N GLY A 10 -8.59 -24.65 -6.97
CA GLY A 10 -9.65 -24.43 -5.97
C GLY A 10 -9.22 -23.54 -4.80
N GLU A 11 -7.99 -23.68 -4.29
CA GLU A 11 -7.42 -22.88 -3.19
C GLU A 11 -6.84 -21.52 -3.65
N LEU A 12 -6.94 -21.23 -4.95
CA LEU A 12 -6.59 -19.93 -5.56
C LEU A 12 -7.79 -18.96 -5.59
N ALA A 13 -8.80 -19.21 -4.76
CA ALA A 13 -9.85 -18.25 -4.48
C ALA A 13 -9.26 -17.00 -3.79
N LEU A 14 -9.38 -15.86 -4.48
CA LEU A 14 -9.57 -14.52 -3.90
C LEU A 14 -8.59 -14.01 -2.82
N ARG A 15 -7.29 -14.32 -2.93
CA ARG A 15 -6.28 -13.42 -2.34
C ARG A 15 -6.16 -12.13 -3.16
N LYS A 16 -6.47 -11.00 -2.52
CA LYS A 16 -6.26 -9.64 -3.04
C LYS A 16 -4.82 -9.48 -3.57
N LEU A 17 -4.69 -8.89 -4.76
CA LEU A 17 -3.42 -8.38 -5.27
C LEU A 17 -3.23 -6.94 -4.80
N TYR A 18 -2.15 -6.66 -4.08
CA TYR A 18 -1.81 -5.36 -3.52
C TYR A 18 -1.01 -4.57 -4.54
N ARG A 19 -1.51 -3.41 -4.95
CA ARG A 19 -0.77 -2.50 -5.81
C ARG A 19 0.23 -1.66 -5.01
N SER A 20 1.15 -0.97 -5.69
CA SER A 20 2.20 -0.16 -5.06
C SER A 20 1.69 0.82 -4.00
N TYR A 21 0.52 1.42 -4.26
CA TYR A 21 -0.11 2.38 -3.36
C TYR A 21 -1.00 1.72 -2.30
N ASP A 22 -1.53 0.50 -2.49
CA ASP A 22 -2.11 -0.27 -1.38
C ASP A 22 -1.07 -0.39 -0.27
N ILE A 23 0.17 -0.80 -0.60
CA ILE A 23 1.26 -0.94 0.37
C ILE A 23 1.59 0.40 1.04
N ALA A 24 1.71 1.49 0.28
CA ALA A 24 2.00 2.81 0.84
C ALA A 24 0.92 3.31 1.81
N VAL A 25 -0.36 3.03 1.53
CA VAL A 25 -1.49 3.36 2.41
C VAL A 25 -1.47 2.47 3.67
N LEU A 26 -1.23 1.17 3.52
CA LEU A 26 -1.12 0.23 4.64
C LEU A 26 0.02 0.60 5.61
N ASP A 27 1.18 1.02 5.08
CA ASP A 27 2.30 1.48 5.89
C ASP A 27 1.96 2.73 6.72
N GLU A 28 1.23 3.69 6.12
CA GLU A 28 0.82 4.93 6.80
C GLU A 28 -0.30 4.68 7.83
N ASN A 29 -1.26 3.82 7.49
CA ASN A 29 -2.32 3.40 8.41
C ASN A 29 -1.76 2.56 9.57
N SER A 30 -0.77 1.70 9.32
CA SER A 30 -0.06 0.95 10.36
C SER A 30 0.68 1.88 11.33
N GLU A 31 1.38 2.89 10.80
CA GLU A 31 2.08 3.89 11.60
C GLU A 31 1.11 4.71 12.47
N TYR A 32 -0.06 5.07 11.94
CA TYR A 32 -1.14 5.71 12.70
C TYR A 32 -1.70 4.85 13.84
N LEU A 33 -1.74 3.53 13.65
CA LEU A 33 -2.14 2.55 14.67
C LEU A 33 -1.02 2.21 15.68
N GLY A 34 0.16 2.83 15.54
CA GLY A 34 1.30 2.65 16.44
C GLY A 34 2.31 1.60 15.99
N VAL A 35 2.07 0.88 14.89
CA VAL A 35 3.06 -0.03 14.28
C VAL A 35 3.92 0.76 13.31
N SER A 36 5.00 1.35 13.82
CA SER A 36 5.90 2.20 13.02
C SER A 36 6.50 1.46 11.82
N ARG A 37 6.80 2.19 10.75
CA ARG A 37 7.48 1.68 9.54
C ARG A 37 8.82 1.00 9.83
N THR A 38 9.51 1.38 10.92
CA THR A 38 10.73 0.68 11.38
C THR A 38 10.45 -0.76 11.82
N LEU A 39 9.31 -1.02 12.48
CA LEU A 39 8.91 -2.37 12.90
C LEU A 39 8.49 -3.24 11.71
N LEU A 40 7.76 -2.66 10.75
CA LEU A 40 7.41 -3.34 9.50
C LEU A 40 8.67 -3.77 8.73
N MET A 41 9.64 -2.86 8.56
CA MET A 41 10.93 -3.15 7.91
C MET A 41 11.76 -4.20 8.65
N GLU A 42 11.79 -4.16 10.00
CA GLU A 42 12.47 -5.17 10.81
C GLU A 42 11.83 -6.55 10.62
N ASN A 43 10.49 -6.64 10.61
CA ASN A 43 9.77 -7.88 10.36
C ASN A 43 10.00 -8.39 8.92
N ALA A 44 9.98 -7.50 7.93
CA ALA A 44 10.21 -7.81 6.53
C ALA A 44 11.58 -8.47 6.31
N GLY A 45 12.67 -7.80 6.68
CA GLY A 45 14.01 -8.33 6.49
C GLY A 45 14.30 -9.57 7.34
N ALA A 46 13.73 -9.68 8.55
CA ALA A 46 13.83 -10.89 9.36
C ALA A 46 13.14 -12.09 8.67
N LYS A 47 11.99 -11.88 8.04
CA LYS A 47 11.27 -12.90 7.25
C LYS A 47 12.02 -13.28 5.98
N VAL A 48 12.61 -12.32 5.27
CA VAL A 48 13.52 -12.60 4.14
C VAL A 48 14.69 -13.48 4.58
N ALA A 49 15.41 -13.09 5.63
CA ALA A 49 16.54 -13.85 6.17
C ALA A 49 16.14 -15.27 6.58
N ARG A 50 14.98 -15.42 7.22
CA ARG A 50 14.40 -16.71 7.58
C ARG A 50 14.10 -17.57 6.36
N VAL A 51 13.41 -17.06 5.33
CA VAL A 51 13.10 -17.82 4.11
C VAL A 51 14.37 -18.23 3.38
N VAL A 52 15.37 -17.36 3.29
CA VAL A 52 16.69 -17.69 2.74
C VAL A 52 17.29 -18.86 3.54
N SER A 53 17.36 -18.76 4.87
CA SER A 53 17.94 -19.82 5.73
C SER A 53 17.20 -21.16 5.62
N GLU A 54 15.86 -21.15 5.63
CA GLU A 54 15.03 -22.36 5.54
C GLU A 54 15.16 -23.05 4.16
N VAL A 55 15.24 -22.30 3.05
CA VAL A 55 15.38 -22.88 1.70
C VAL A 55 16.82 -23.28 1.38
N GLU A 56 17.80 -22.60 1.98
CA GLU A 56 19.21 -23.00 1.96
C GLU A 56 19.53 -24.19 2.87
N GLY A 57 18.62 -24.58 3.77
CA GLY A 57 18.80 -25.59 4.82
C GLY A 57 19.66 -25.13 5.99
N SER A 58 20.70 -24.35 5.69
CA SER A 58 21.41 -23.44 6.60
C SER A 58 22.16 -22.39 5.75
N VAL A 59 22.42 -21.22 6.34
CA VAL A 59 23.29 -20.17 5.79
C VAL A 59 24.64 -20.09 6.49
N GLU A 60 24.88 -20.90 7.52
CA GLU A 60 26.13 -20.89 8.29
C GLU A 60 27.34 -21.11 7.36
N GLY A 61 28.31 -20.21 7.43
CA GLY A 61 29.53 -20.22 6.62
C GLY A 61 29.36 -19.83 5.15
N LYS A 62 28.14 -19.80 4.60
CA LYS A 62 27.87 -19.45 3.19
C LYS A 62 28.19 -17.99 2.90
N LYS A 63 28.70 -17.72 1.70
CA LYS A 63 28.90 -16.38 1.17
C LYS A 63 27.58 -15.80 0.66
N VAL A 64 27.02 -14.87 1.42
CA VAL A 64 25.80 -14.14 1.06
C VAL A 64 26.19 -12.75 0.60
N LEU A 65 25.81 -12.39 -0.63
CA LEU A 65 25.90 -11.03 -1.14
C LEU A 65 24.51 -10.37 -1.13
N VAL A 66 24.38 -9.27 -0.43
CA VAL A 66 23.15 -8.46 -0.40
C VAL A 66 23.37 -7.21 -1.25
N VAL A 67 22.51 -6.97 -2.23
CA VAL A 67 22.61 -5.82 -3.15
C VAL A 67 21.38 -4.94 -2.94
N ALA A 68 21.59 -3.73 -2.44
CA ALA A 68 20.55 -2.89 -1.87
C ALA A 68 20.48 -1.51 -2.57
N GLY A 69 19.26 -1.02 -2.77
CA GLY A 69 19.01 0.35 -3.23
C GLY A 69 18.92 1.37 -2.09
N PRO A 70 18.78 2.67 -2.41
CA PRO A 70 18.64 3.73 -1.39
C PRO A 70 17.20 3.86 -0.81
N GLY A 71 16.26 3.00 -1.20
CA GLY A 71 14.85 3.05 -0.78
C GLY A 71 14.50 2.04 0.33
N ASN A 72 13.20 1.83 0.57
CA ASN A 72 12.73 0.89 1.61
C ASN A 72 13.18 -0.56 1.35
N ASN A 73 13.10 -1.06 0.12
CA ASN A 73 13.56 -2.43 -0.21
C ASN A 73 15.05 -2.66 0.12
N GLY A 74 15.87 -1.60 0.06
CA GLY A 74 17.26 -1.67 0.52
C GLY A 74 17.39 -1.68 2.04
N GLY A 75 16.46 -1.07 2.76
CA GLY A 75 16.34 -1.16 4.22
C GLY A 75 15.92 -2.57 4.67
N ASP A 76 14.94 -3.17 3.99
CA ASP A 76 14.55 -4.58 4.20
C ASP A 76 15.74 -5.52 3.94
N ALA A 77 16.53 -5.23 2.89
CA ALA A 77 17.78 -5.93 2.60
C ALA A 77 18.85 -5.74 3.69
N PHE A 78 18.99 -4.54 4.26
CA PHE A 78 19.93 -4.29 5.36
C PHE A 78 19.53 -5.02 6.65
N VAL A 79 18.24 -5.10 6.95
CA VAL A 79 17.72 -5.96 8.03
C VAL A 79 18.03 -7.42 7.73
N ALA A 80 17.73 -7.91 6.52
CA ALA A 80 18.02 -9.29 6.12
C ALA A 80 19.51 -9.63 6.24
N ALA A 81 20.41 -8.71 5.81
CA ALA A 81 21.85 -8.84 5.95
C ALA A 81 22.28 -9.04 7.42
N ARG A 82 21.75 -8.23 8.34
CA ARG A 82 22.03 -8.35 9.78
C ARG A 82 21.57 -9.69 10.35
N HIS A 83 20.35 -10.13 10.00
CA HIS A 83 19.82 -11.41 10.48
C HIS A 83 20.60 -12.60 9.92
N LEU A 84 20.96 -12.59 8.63
CA LEU A 84 21.78 -13.65 8.02
C LEU A 84 23.19 -13.72 8.63
N ALA A 85 23.81 -12.58 8.94
CA ALA A 85 25.08 -12.54 9.68
C ALA A 85 24.93 -13.12 11.09
N GLY A 86 23.82 -12.82 11.78
CA GLY A 86 23.47 -13.43 13.08
C GLY A 86 23.22 -14.95 13.01
N MET A 87 22.85 -15.47 11.84
CA MET A 87 22.73 -16.91 11.55
C MET A 87 24.05 -17.55 11.09
N GLY A 88 25.18 -16.84 11.21
CA GLY A 88 26.52 -17.36 10.89
C GLY A 88 26.92 -17.28 9.42
N ALA A 89 26.15 -16.59 8.57
CA ALA A 89 26.53 -16.35 7.18
C ALA A 89 27.71 -15.37 7.06
N ARG A 90 28.51 -15.52 6.00
CA ARG A 90 29.56 -14.55 5.61
C ARG A 90 28.91 -13.51 4.69
N VAL A 91 28.48 -12.39 5.28
CA VAL A 91 27.66 -11.39 4.58
C VAL A 91 28.51 -10.24 4.04
N ALA A 92 28.38 -9.97 2.75
CA ALA A 92 28.80 -8.73 2.11
C ALA A 92 27.58 -7.94 1.64
N VAL A 93 27.57 -6.61 1.81
CA VAL A 93 26.48 -5.72 1.43
C VAL A 93 27.00 -4.65 0.48
N ILE A 94 26.32 -4.45 -0.66
CA ILE A 94 26.57 -3.34 -1.60
C ILE A 94 25.38 -2.39 -1.58
N LEU A 95 25.59 -1.15 -1.16
CA LEU A 95 24.65 -0.05 -1.38
C LEU A 95 24.88 0.56 -2.77
N LEU A 96 23.90 0.43 -3.67
CA LEU A 96 23.92 1.00 -5.02
C LEU A 96 23.54 2.50 -5.03
N SER A 97 24.20 3.28 -4.18
CA SER A 97 24.06 4.73 -4.04
C SER A 97 25.19 5.27 -3.18
N THR A 98 25.06 6.48 -2.63
CA THR A 98 25.87 6.91 -1.47
C THR A 98 25.00 6.93 -0.20
N PRO A 99 25.57 6.81 1.02
CA PRO A 99 24.78 6.82 2.27
C PRO A 99 23.93 8.09 2.46
N GLU A 100 24.39 9.23 1.94
CA GLU A 100 23.68 10.52 2.01
C GLU A 100 22.40 10.50 1.15
N ARG A 101 22.39 9.70 0.08
CA ARG A 101 21.28 9.54 -0.86
C ARG A 101 20.22 8.52 -0.41
N ILE A 102 20.40 7.88 0.74
CA ILE A 102 19.36 7.02 1.35
C ILE A 102 18.10 7.85 1.61
N ARG A 103 16.96 7.38 1.11
CA ARG A 103 15.73 8.18 0.99
C ARG A 103 14.91 8.25 2.27
N THR A 104 14.91 7.18 3.06
CA THR A 104 14.02 7.03 4.23
C THR A 104 14.81 6.92 5.53
N ARG A 105 14.14 7.17 6.66
CA ARG A 105 14.77 7.19 7.99
C ARG A 105 15.12 5.78 8.43
N GLU A 106 14.27 4.83 8.08
CA GLU A 106 14.27 3.41 8.40
C GLU A 106 15.47 2.73 7.69
N THR A 107 15.61 2.93 6.37
CA THR A 107 16.78 2.44 5.61
C THR A 107 18.08 3.05 6.13
N ARG A 108 18.10 4.34 6.49
CA ARG A 108 19.30 5.01 7.05
C ARG A 108 19.65 4.47 8.44
N HIS A 109 18.64 4.19 9.27
CA HIS A 109 18.83 3.58 10.57
C HIS A 109 19.49 2.20 10.44
N ASN A 110 18.94 1.34 9.58
CA ASN A 110 19.48 0.00 9.33
C ASN A 110 20.88 0.02 8.71
N TRP A 111 21.17 0.92 7.77
CA TRP A 111 22.53 1.14 7.29
C TRP A 111 23.50 1.49 8.44
N SER A 112 23.10 2.38 9.36
CA SER A 112 23.92 2.73 10.52
C SER A 112 24.14 1.57 11.50
N ILE A 113 23.24 0.58 11.54
CA ILE A 113 23.47 -0.64 12.33
C ILE A 113 24.56 -1.47 11.65
N LEU A 114 24.47 -1.68 10.33
CA LEU A 114 25.50 -2.39 9.57
C LEU A 114 26.87 -1.68 9.67
N GLU A 115 26.90 -0.35 9.74
CA GLU A 115 28.12 0.43 10.00
C GLU A 115 28.85 0.00 11.29
N ARG A 116 28.09 -0.35 12.33
CA ARG A 116 28.60 -0.82 13.63
C ARG A 116 28.87 -2.33 13.66
N MET A 117 28.34 -3.10 12.71
CA MET A 117 28.53 -4.56 12.58
C MET A 117 29.74 -4.95 11.72
N CYS A 118 30.78 -4.12 11.66
CA CYS A 118 31.96 -4.30 10.81
C CYS A 118 32.77 -5.59 11.05
N MET A 119 32.52 -6.32 12.15
CA MET A 119 33.13 -7.63 12.42
C MET A 119 32.41 -8.80 11.72
N THR A 120 31.16 -8.62 11.28
CA THR A 120 30.29 -9.70 10.76
C THR A 120 29.65 -9.38 9.41
N VAL A 121 29.63 -8.10 9.02
CA VAL A 121 29.11 -7.62 7.74
C VAL A 121 30.17 -6.79 7.04
N GLU A 122 30.65 -7.28 5.90
CA GLU A 122 31.49 -6.53 4.97
C GLU A 122 30.58 -5.55 4.19
N ARG A 123 31.01 -4.30 4.01
CA ARG A 123 30.17 -3.24 3.42
C ARG A 123 30.89 -2.50 2.32
N HIS A 124 30.15 -2.28 1.24
CA HIS A 124 30.58 -1.57 0.04
C HIS A 124 29.52 -0.57 -0.39
N VAL A 125 29.98 0.43 -1.13
CA VAL A 125 29.18 1.54 -1.66
C VAL A 125 29.56 1.68 -3.13
N ALA A 126 28.57 1.76 -4.03
CA ALA A 126 28.80 1.92 -5.45
C ALA A 126 27.72 2.82 -6.06
N ALA A 127 28.10 4.05 -6.40
CA ALA A 127 27.23 5.09 -6.94
C ALA A 127 27.22 5.15 -8.48
N ASP A 128 28.17 4.49 -9.16
CA ASP A 128 28.23 4.38 -10.62
C ASP A 128 28.62 2.98 -11.14
N GLU A 129 28.59 2.80 -12.47
CA GLU A 129 28.92 1.55 -13.17
C GLU A 129 30.34 1.04 -12.85
N ARG A 130 31.33 1.95 -12.75
CA ARG A 130 32.73 1.58 -12.53
C ARG A 130 32.89 1.01 -11.13
N GLU A 131 32.33 1.67 -10.12
CA GLU A 131 32.38 1.20 -8.72
C GLU A 131 31.70 -0.17 -8.57
N VAL A 132 30.58 -0.42 -9.28
CA VAL A 132 29.96 -1.76 -9.31
C VAL A 132 30.88 -2.80 -9.97
N MET A 133 31.58 -2.44 -11.05
CA MET A 133 32.49 -3.34 -11.76
C MET A 133 33.77 -3.66 -10.96
N GLU A 134 34.25 -2.75 -10.13
CA GLU A 134 35.35 -3.01 -9.18
C GLU A 134 34.95 -4.07 -8.13
N LEU A 135 33.65 -4.17 -7.80
CA LEU A 135 33.08 -5.16 -6.88
C LEU A 135 32.67 -6.49 -7.55
N LYS A 136 32.91 -6.68 -8.85
CA LYS A 136 32.46 -7.84 -9.64
C LYS A 136 32.83 -9.20 -9.02
N GLN A 137 33.96 -9.30 -8.33
CA GLN A 137 34.41 -10.55 -7.69
C GLN A 137 33.49 -11.01 -6.54
N LEU A 138 32.75 -10.11 -5.89
CA LEU A 138 31.74 -10.48 -4.89
C LEU A 138 30.59 -11.25 -5.55
N PHE A 139 30.04 -10.72 -6.64
CA PHE A 139 28.99 -11.39 -7.43
C PHE A 139 29.44 -12.76 -7.96
N GLY A 140 30.70 -12.85 -8.42
CA GLY A 140 31.28 -14.10 -8.95
C GLY A 140 31.64 -15.15 -7.89
N SER A 141 31.66 -14.79 -6.61
CA SER A 141 32.02 -15.72 -5.51
C SER A 141 30.94 -15.90 -4.44
N ALA A 142 29.80 -15.25 -4.59
CA ALA A 142 28.61 -15.45 -3.77
C ALA A 142 27.97 -16.82 -4.04
N GLU A 143 27.49 -17.47 -2.99
CA GLU A 143 26.67 -18.69 -3.07
C GLU A 143 25.18 -18.33 -3.06
N VAL A 144 24.82 -17.24 -2.39
CA VAL A 144 23.48 -16.66 -2.32
C VAL A 144 23.56 -15.17 -2.63
N ILE A 145 22.64 -14.67 -3.46
CA ILE A 145 22.43 -13.24 -3.67
C ILE A 145 21.04 -12.85 -3.16
N VAL A 146 20.96 -11.79 -2.38
CA VAL A 146 19.70 -11.13 -1.99
C VAL A 146 19.60 -9.80 -2.71
N ASP A 147 18.64 -9.70 -3.62
CA ASP A 147 18.28 -8.51 -4.39
C ASP A 147 17.23 -7.69 -3.60
N GLY A 148 17.65 -6.53 -3.10
CA GLY A 148 16.79 -5.50 -2.52
C GLY A 148 17.00 -4.14 -3.18
N ILE A 149 17.21 -4.12 -4.49
CA ILE A 149 17.51 -2.88 -5.23
C ILE A 149 16.26 -2.00 -5.35
N PHE A 150 15.17 -2.57 -5.85
CA PHE A 150 13.89 -1.91 -6.06
C PHE A 150 12.75 -2.79 -5.56
N GLY A 151 11.81 -2.20 -4.81
CA GLY A 151 10.50 -2.82 -4.52
C GLY A 151 9.43 -2.14 -5.37
N THR A 152 8.26 -1.89 -4.79
CA THR A 152 7.13 -1.22 -5.44
C THR A 152 7.40 0.21 -5.97
N GLY A 153 8.50 0.86 -5.56
CA GLY A 153 8.80 2.26 -5.87
C GLY A 153 9.52 2.53 -7.20
N ILE A 154 9.71 1.55 -8.09
CA ILE A 154 10.38 1.77 -9.39
C ILE A 154 9.48 2.56 -10.36
N ARG A 155 10.06 3.46 -11.15
CA ARG A 155 9.38 4.17 -12.25
C ARG A 155 10.34 4.40 -13.41
N GLY A 156 9.93 4.02 -14.61
CA GLY A 156 10.72 4.17 -15.84
C GLY A 156 11.89 3.18 -15.94
N GLU A 157 12.80 3.44 -16.88
CA GLU A 157 13.89 2.53 -17.22
C GLU A 157 14.97 2.41 -16.12
N VAL A 158 15.53 1.21 -15.98
CA VAL A 158 16.68 0.94 -15.12
C VAL A 158 17.94 1.63 -15.67
N ARG A 159 18.58 2.45 -14.83
CA ARG A 159 19.81 3.20 -15.13
C ARG A 159 20.99 2.68 -14.31
N GLU A 160 22.21 3.14 -14.61
CA GLU A 160 23.37 2.90 -13.73
C GLU A 160 23.19 3.58 -12.35
N PRO A 161 23.78 3.04 -11.27
CA PRO A 161 24.59 1.81 -11.18
C PRO A 161 23.77 0.50 -11.23
N PHE A 162 22.43 0.62 -11.15
CA PHE A 162 21.52 -0.52 -10.98
C PHE A 162 21.52 -1.48 -12.17
N LYS A 163 21.60 -0.96 -13.40
CA LYS A 163 21.63 -1.76 -14.62
C LYS A 163 22.83 -2.70 -14.66
N THR A 164 24.04 -2.22 -14.39
CA THR A 164 25.24 -3.07 -14.28
C THR A 164 25.11 -4.11 -13.16
N ALA A 165 24.61 -3.70 -11.99
CA ALA A 165 24.43 -4.63 -10.87
C ALA A 165 23.44 -5.77 -11.20
N ILE A 166 22.28 -5.46 -11.82
CA ILE A 166 21.31 -6.46 -12.27
C ILE A 166 21.93 -7.41 -13.30
N GLY A 167 22.76 -6.89 -14.22
CA GLY A 167 23.54 -7.69 -15.16
C GLY A 167 24.46 -8.69 -14.45
N LEU A 168 25.20 -8.23 -13.43
CA LEU A 168 26.09 -9.09 -12.64
C LEU A 168 25.32 -10.14 -11.84
N ILE A 169 24.22 -9.78 -11.17
CA ILE A 169 23.34 -10.71 -10.44
C ILE A 169 22.87 -11.83 -11.38
N ASN A 170 22.32 -11.47 -12.54
CA ASN A 170 21.80 -12.42 -13.53
C ASN A 170 22.88 -13.30 -14.19
N SER A 171 24.15 -12.89 -14.14
CA SER A 171 25.30 -13.66 -14.65
C SER A 171 25.96 -14.55 -13.60
N SER A 172 25.62 -14.39 -12.32
CA SER A 172 26.20 -15.15 -11.22
C SER A 172 25.80 -16.64 -11.26
N GLN A 173 26.50 -17.45 -10.48
CA GLN A 173 26.12 -18.86 -10.22
C GLN A 173 25.41 -19.03 -8.87
N ALA A 174 25.10 -17.93 -8.20
CA ALA A 174 24.47 -17.93 -6.88
C ALA A 174 22.98 -18.27 -6.96
N ARG A 175 22.40 -18.75 -5.84
CA ARG A 175 20.93 -18.75 -5.72
C ARG A 175 20.46 -17.32 -5.43
N ILE A 176 19.63 -16.79 -6.32
CA ILE A 176 19.15 -15.40 -6.28
C ILE A 176 17.77 -15.35 -5.62
N TYR A 177 17.65 -14.52 -4.58
CA TYR A 177 16.43 -14.20 -3.87
C TYR A 177 16.09 -12.72 -4.09
N SER A 178 14.91 -12.37 -4.60
CA SER A 178 14.45 -10.97 -4.64
C SER A 178 13.52 -10.66 -3.47
N ILE A 179 13.71 -9.49 -2.85
CA ILE A 179 12.82 -8.96 -1.82
C ILE A 179 11.70 -8.17 -2.49
N ASP A 180 10.48 -8.49 -2.07
CA ASP A 180 9.21 -7.92 -2.49
C ASP A 180 8.79 -8.18 -3.96
N VAL A 181 9.63 -7.73 -4.89
CA VAL A 181 9.46 -7.72 -6.34
C VAL A 181 10.84 -7.95 -6.98
N PRO A 182 10.98 -8.72 -8.07
CA PRO A 182 12.25 -8.80 -8.79
C PRO A 182 12.67 -7.41 -9.29
N SER A 183 13.84 -6.91 -8.87
CA SER A 183 14.23 -5.53 -9.17
C SER A 183 14.26 -5.27 -10.66
N GLY A 184 13.53 -4.23 -11.10
CA GLY A 184 13.34 -3.91 -12.51
C GLY A 184 11.95 -4.29 -13.08
N VAL A 185 11.19 -5.13 -12.37
CA VAL A 185 9.77 -5.40 -12.67
C VAL A 185 8.87 -4.32 -12.09
N ASP A 186 7.98 -3.79 -12.91
CA ASP A 186 6.88 -2.94 -12.45
C ASP A 186 5.88 -3.81 -11.65
N PRO A 187 5.61 -3.49 -10.37
CA PRO A 187 4.79 -4.30 -9.47
C PRO A 187 3.32 -4.43 -9.92
N ASP A 188 2.80 -3.39 -10.56
CA ASP A 188 1.36 -3.20 -10.83
C ASP A 188 0.95 -3.72 -12.20
N THR A 189 1.90 -3.82 -13.13
CA THR A 189 1.70 -4.26 -14.52
C THR A 189 2.51 -5.50 -14.89
N GLY A 190 3.56 -5.84 -14.14
CA GLY A 190 4.53 -6.88 -14.49
C GLY A 190 5.45 -6.53 -15.67
N SER A 191 5.42 -5.29 -16.18
CA SER A 191 6.26 -4.87 -17.30
C SER A 191 7.72 -4.61 -16.88
N TYR A 192 8.67 -4.89 -17.77
CA TYR A 192 10.10 -4.58 -17.58
C TYR A 192 10.87 -4.58 -18.91
N SER A 193 11.93 -3.78 -18.98
CA SER A 193 12.95 -3.85 -20.04
C SER A 193 14.21 -4.62 -19.58
N LEU A 194 14.57 -4.47 -18.31
CA LEU A 194 15.63 -5.20 -17.63
C LEU A 194 15.19 -5.48 -16.19
N ALA A 195 15.30 -6.73 -15.76
CA ALA A 195 14.99 -7.13 -14.40
C ALA A 195 15.93 -8.23 -13.89
N VAL A 196 16.04 -8.35 -12.57
CA VAL A 196 16.63 -9.52 -11.90
C VAL A 196 15.80 -10.77 -12.24
N ARG A 197 16.46 -11.90 -12.39
CA ARG A 197 15.85 -13.22 -12.63
C ARG A 197 16.04 -14.10 -11.39
N PRO A 198 15.24 -13.89 -10.33
CA PRO A 198 15.41 -14.61 -9.10
C PRO A 198 14.95 -16.07 -9.22
N HIS A 199 15.62 -16.94 -8.47
CA HIS A 199 15.15 -18.29 -8.24
C HIS A 199 13.93 -18.28 -7.31
N ILE A 200 13.88 -17.30 -6.40
CA ILE A 200 12.87 -17.18 -5.34
C ILE A 200 12.55 -15.68 -5.13
N THR A 201 11.28 -15.32 -4.99
CA THR A 201 10.87 -13.97 -4.56
C THR A 201 10.10 -14.05 -3.24
N VAL A 202 10.48 -13.24 -2.26
CA VAL A 202 9.80 -13.14 -0.96
C VAL A 202 8.96 -11.86 -0.97
N THR A 203 7.68 -11.97 -1.27
CA THR A 203 6.77 -10.81 -1.40
C THR A 203 6.12 -10.45 -0.06
N LEU A 204 6.13 -9.16 0.28
CA LEU A 204 5.85 -8.65 1.63
C LEU A 204 4.39 -8.14 1.75
N HIS A 205 3.76 -8.33 2.91
CA HIS A 205 2.30 -8.20 3.16
C HIS A 205 1.44 -9.18 2.34
N GLY A 206 1.57 -9.15 1.02
CA GLY A 206 0.72 -9.89 0.10
C GLY A 206 1.24 -9.89 -1.35
N PRO A 207 0.63 -10.69 -2.23
CA PRO A 207 1.01 -10.76 -3.64
C PRO A 207 0.69 -9.44 -4.37
N LYS A 208 1.56 -9.03 -5.30
CA LYS A 208 1.35 -7.87 -6.19
C LYS A 208 0.83 -8.33 -7.56
N PRO A 209 0.22 -7.45 -8.38
CA PRO A 209 -0.24 -7.80 -9.72
C PRO A 209 0.75 -8.57 -10.59
N PHE A 210 2.05 -8.23 -10.59
CA PHE A 210 3.08 -8.93 -11.37
C PHE A 210 3.11 -10.45 -11.14
N THR A 211 2.74 -10.91 -9.93
CA THR A 211 2.72 -12.35 -9.57
C THR A 211 1.73 -13.17 -10.37
N SER A 212 0.73 -12.51 -10.99
CA SER A 212 -0.31 -13.13 -11.81
C SER A 212 -0.11 -12.93 -13.31
N VAL A 213 0.95 -12.23 -13.73
CA VAL A 213 1.22 -11.91 -15.15
C VAL A 213 2.05 -13.03 -15.79
N PRO A 214 1.53 -13.73 -16.83
CA PRO A 214 2.27 -14.79 -17.51
C PRO A 214 3.58 -14.28 -18.14
N GLY A 215 4.66 -15.03 -17.96
CA GLY A 215 5.97 -14.73 -18.55
C GLY A 215 6.90 -13.86 -17.67
N VAL A 216 6.40 -13.26 -16.59
CA VAL A 216 7.26 -12.55 -15.61
C VAL A 216 8.09 -13.56 -14.83
N HIS A 217 9.41 -13.41 -14.82
CA HIS A 217 10.30 -14.31 -14.12
C HIS A 217 10.44 -13.93 -12.64
N SER A 218 9.57 -14.49 -11.79
CA SER A 218 9.54 -14.26 -10.34
C SER A 218 10.09 -15.41 -9.50
N GLY A 219 10.49 -16.52 -10.14
CA GLY A 219 10.93 -17.74 -9.47
C GLY A 219 9.83 -18.39 -8.64
N ARG A 220 10.21 -19.06 -7.54
CA ARG A 220 9.25 -19.56 -6.54
C ARG A 220 8.85 -18.42 -5.60
N LEU A 221 7.55 -18.16 -5.49
CA LEU A 221 7.01 -17.14 -4.59
C LEU A 221 6.88 -17.67 -3.15
N PHE A 222 7.27 -16.83 -2.18
CA PHE A 222 6.87 -16.89 -0.78
C PHE A 222 6.12 -15.59 -0.46
N VAL A 223 5.00 -15.67 0.27
CA VAL A 223 4.20 -14.50 0.66
C VAL A 223 4.29 -14.36 2.17
N GLU A 224 4.87 -13.25 2.63
CA GLU A 224 5.21 -13.01 4.02
C GLU A 224 4.49 -11.77 4.57
N ASP A 225 3.54 -11.97 5.48
CA ASP A 225 2.91 -10.89 6.25
C ASP A 225 3.95 -10.25 7.20
N ILE A 226 4.19 -8.95 7.09
CA ILE A 226 5.21 -8.25 7.89
C ILE A 226 4.66 -7.61 9.17
N GLY A 227 3.45 -7.98 9.60
CA GLY A 227 2.86 -7.54 10.86
C GLY A 227 2.17 -6.17 10.78
N ALA A 228 1.65 -5.81 9.61
CA ALA A 228 0.69 -4.72 9.51
C ALA A 228 -0.60 -5.13 10.25
N PRO A 229 -1.15 -4.29 11.15
CA PRO A 229 -2.42 -4.61 11.82
C PRO A 229 -3.52 -4.85 10.79
N PRO A 230 -4.41 -5.85 10.95
CA PRO A 230 -5.57 -6.01 10.08
C PRO A 230 -6.39 -4.73 9.94
N GLU A 231 -6.51 -3.95 11.02
CA GLU A 231 -7.16 -2.65 11.06
C GLU A 231 -6.56 -1.63 10.09
N SER A 232 -5.27 -1.74 9.72
CA SER A 232 -4.62 -0.85 8.74
C SER A 232 -5.18 -1.03 7.32
N GLU A 233 -5.70 -2.22 7.00
CA GLU A 233 -6.40 -2.54 5.75
C GLU A 233 -7.92 -2.40 5.87
N LEU A 234 -8.48 -2.72 7.05
CA LEU A 234 -9.93 -2.79 7.28
C LEU A 234 -10.56 -1.43 7.61
N ILE A 235 -9.78 -0.48 8.15
CA ILE A 235 -10.27 0.83 8.60
C ILE A 235 -9.50 1.92 7.86
N ALA A 236 -10.22 2.87 7.30
CA ALA A 236 -9.61 3.99 6.60
C ALA A 236 -8.81 4.89 7.55
N GLY A 237 -7.62 5.26 7.13
CA GLY A 237 -6.66 6.03 7.91
C GLY A 237 -6.08 7.22 7.16
N PRO A 238 -5.01 7.84 7.70
CA PRO A 238 -4.35 8.96 7.03
C PRO A 238 -3.77 8.58 5.67
N GLY A 239 -3.36 7.33 5.45
CA GLY A 239 -2.86 6.86 4.16
C GLY A 239 -3.89 7.00 3.04
N ASP A 240 -5.15 6.63 3.29
CA ASP A 240 -6.24 6.77 2.32
C ASP A 240 -6.44 8.23 1.90
N LEU A 241 -6.41 9.13 2.89
CA LEU A 241 -6.50 10.57 2.67
C LEU A 241 -5.27 11.12 1.92
N SER A 242 -4.07 10.71 2.29
CA SER A 242 -2.82 11.06 1.61
C SER A 242 -2.83 10.62 0.14
N TYR A 243 -3.31 9.41 -0.15
CA TYR A 243 -3.45 8.92 -1.52
C TYR A 243 -4.48 9.72 -2.31
N ALA A 244 -5.68 9.93 -1.76
CA ALA A 244 -6.73 10.71 -2.42
C ALA A 244 -6.26 12.13 -2.78
N LYS A 245 -5.61 12.84 -1.84
CA LYS A 245 -5.00 14.17 -2.09
C LYS A 245 -3.92 14.13 -3.18
N SER A 246 -3.09 13.08 -3.22
CA SER A 246 -1.99 12.96 -4.19
C SER A 246 -2.45 12.88 -5.65
N ARG A 247 -3.74 12.64 -5.89
CA ARG A 247 -4.37 12.58 -7.21
C ARG A 247 -5.18 13.84 -7.58
N ALA A 248 -5.18 14.87 -6.74
CA ALA A 248 -5.84 16.15 -7.05
C ALA A 248 -5.24 16.79 -8.31
N GLY A 249 -5.95 16.73 -9.44
CA GLY A 249 -5.45 17.22 -10.73
C GLY A 249 -6.36 17.04 -11.95
N VAL A 250 -7.45 16.27 -11.84
CA VAL A 250 -8.50 16.18 -12.85
C VAL A 250 -9.82 16.66 -12.22
N VAL A 251 -10.66 17.35 -12.99
CA VAL A 251 -11.90 17.98 -12.51
C VAL A 251 -13.08 17.06 -12.88
N GLY A 252 -14.00 16.68 -11.94
CA GLY A 252 -15.07 15.64 -12.10
C GLY A 252 -16.51 15.93 -11.53
N ALA A 253 -17.55 16.11 -12.38
CA ALA A 253 -18.85 16.80 -12.16
C ALA A 253 -19.86 16.12 -11.24
N ALA A 254 -19.76 16.42 -9.94
CA ALA A 254 -20.61 15.88 -8.90
C ALA A 254 -22.05 16.43 -8.88
N THR A 255 -23.02 15.79 -9.53
CA THR A 255 -24.41 15.95 -9.06
C THR A 255 -24.57 15.18 -7.75
N ILE A 256 -25.07 15.78 -6.66
CA ILE A 256 -25.47 15.09 -5.42
C ILE A 256 -26.97 15.35 -5.20
N ARG A 257 -27.80 14.32 -4.99
CA ARG A 257 -29.22 14.54 -4.64
C ARG A 257 -29.47 14.35 -3.16
N GLY A 258 -30.20 15.28 -2.54
CA GLY A 258 -30.48 15.26 -1.11
C GLY A 258 -30.97 16.61 -0.60
N SER A 259 -31.87 16.58 0.39
CA SER A 259 -32.54 17.74 0.98
C SER A 259 -32.29 17.84 2.49
N GLY A 260 -32.51 19.03 3.07
CA GLY A 260 -32.33 19.28 4.51
C GLY A 260 -30.87 19.14 4.99
N MET A 261 -30.68 18.67 6.23
CA MET A 261 -29.36 18.58 6.88
C MET A 261 -28.27 17.83 6.07
N PRO A 262 -28.55 16.71 5.35
CA PRO A 262 -27.58 16.11 4.45
C PRO A 262 -27.11 17.04 3.32
N ALA A 263 -28.01 17.84 2.74
CA ALA A 263 -27.67 18.80 1.67
C ALA A 263 -26.76 19.92 2.22
N GLU A 264 -27.06 20.39 3.42
CA GLU A 264 -26.23 21.38 4.14
C GLU A 264 -24.83 20.84 4.44
N GLY A 265 -24.72 19.63 5.00
CA GLY A 265 -23.41 19.03 5.29
C GLY A 265 -22.55 18.82 4.05
N ALA A 266 -23.16 18.40 2.93
CA ALA A 266 -22.45 18.25 1.66
C ALA A 266 -21.96 19.61 1.13
N ARG A 267 -22.82 20.63 1.13
CA ARG A 267 -22.46 22.01 0.74
C ARG A 267 -21.32 22.56 1.60
N ASP A 268 -21.38 22.40 2.91
CA ASP A 268 -20.38 22.93 3.83
C ASP A 268 -19.00 22.28 3.62
N ALA A 269 -18.95 20.95 3.48
CA ALA A 269 -17.73 20.22 3.20
C ALA A 269 -17.07 20.68 1.88
N LEU A 270 -17.88 20.90 0.84
CA LEU A 270 -17.43 21.41 -0.44
C LEU A 270 -17.00 22.88 -0.37
N THR A 271 -17.64 23.69 0.47
CA THR A 271 -17.25 25.09 0.74
C THR A 271 -15.91 25.17 1.45
N VAL A 272 -15.66 24.28 2.43
CA VAL A 272 -14.35 24.10 3.08
C VAL A 272 -13.24 23.78 2.07
N LEU A 273 -13.56 22.97 1.06
CA LEU A 273 -12.66 22.59 -0.05
C LEU A 273 -12.58 23.63 -1.18
N GLY A 274 -13.24 24.79 -1.06
CA GLY A 274 -13.24 25.84 -2.09
C GLY A 274 -14.03 25.51 -3.37
N VAL A 275 -14.87 24.47 -3.35
CA VAL A 275 -15.65 23.99 -4.50
C VAL A 275 -16.94 24.80 -4.66
N LYS A 276 -17.22 25.28 -5.88
CA LYS A 276 -18.49 25.94 -6.21
C LYS A 276 -19.62 24.91 -6.32
N SER A 277 -20.74 25.17 -5.65
CA SER A 277 -21.93 24.31 -5.67
C SER A 277 -23.21 25.14 -5.82
N ARG A 278 -24.27 24.54 -6.36
CA ARG A 278 -25.60 25.14 -6.53
C ARG A 278 -26.67 24.16 -6.03
N ILE A 279 -27.70 24.65 -5.33
CA ILE A 279 -28.91 23.84 -5.09
C ILE A 279 -29.94 24.20 -6.15
N GLU A 280 -30.57 23.18 -6.73
CA GLU A 280 -31.66 23.33 -7.68
C GLU A 280 -32.97 22.81 -7.06
N GLU A 281 -33.98 23.69 -7.03
CA GLU A 281 -35.28 23.39 -6.45
C GLU A 281 -36.17 22.62 -7.43
N SER A 282 -35.79 21.36 -7.69
CA SER A 282 -36.67 20.32 -8.21
C SER A 282 -36.23 18.99 -7.60
N ASN A 283 -37.14 18.32 -6.87
CA ASN A 283 -36.86 17.14 -6.02
C ASN A 283 -35.77 17.34 -4.92
N GLY A 284 -35.26 18.56 -4.72
CA GLY A 284 -34.26 18.86 -3.70
C GLY A 284 -32.87 18.30 -4.03
N GLY A 285 -32.28 18.73 -5.14
CA GLY A 285 -30.93 18.33 -5.57
C GLY A 285 -29.85 19.39 -5.32
N LEU A 286 -28.65 18.95 -4.94
CA LEU A 286 -27.41 19.75 -4.85
C LEU A 286 -26.53 19.46 -6.07
N VAL A 287 -26.63 20.29 -7.11
CA VAL A 287 -25.82 20.16 -8.33
C VAL A 287 -24.45 20.84 -8.09
N ILE A 288 -23.35 20.10 -8.17
CA ILE A 288 -22.00 20.63 -7.97
C ILE A 288 -21.23 20.53 -9.29
N GLU A 289 -20.70 21.66 -9.75
CA GLU A 289 -19.96 21.75 -11.00
C GLU A 289 -18.48 21.41 -10.83
N LEU A 290 -18.07 20.41 -11.62
CA LEU A 290 -16.72 19.94 -11.93
C LEU A 290 -16.88 19.30 -13.38
N ASP A 291 -16.17 18.24 -13.85
CA ASP A 291 -16.42 17.62 -15.20
C ASP A 291 -16.48 16.05 -15.28
N GLY A 292 -17.67 15.43 -15.16
CA GLY A 292 -17.93 13.96 -15.24
C GLY A 292 -18.08 13.05 -13.97
N LEU A 293 -19.02 13.28 -13.02
CA LEU A 293 -19.29 12.35 -11.87
C LEU A 293 -20.75 12.36 -11.32
N ILE A 294 -21.66 11.49 -11.78
CA ILE A 294 -23.07 11.56 -11.32
C ILE A 294 -23.28 10.83 -9.98
N VAL A 295 -23.94 11.45 -8.98
CA VAL A 295 -24.42 10.84 -7.73
C VAL A 295 -25.95 11.04 -7.55
N THR A 296 -26.71 9.95 -7.38
CA THR A 296 -28.19 9.97 -7.37
C THR A 296 -28.83 9.92 -5.97
N ASP A 297 -30.17 9.83 -5.90
CA ASP A 297 -31.01 9.92 -4.69
C ASP A 297 -30.75 8.83 -3.63
N THR A 298 -30.42 7.62 -4.07
CA THR A 298 -29.52 6.74 -3.31
C THR A 298 -28.11 7.07 -3.80
N PRO A 299 -27.14 7.47 -2.96
CA PRO A 299 -25.87 8.02 -3.43
C PRO A 299 -25.09 7.02 -4.28
N THR A 300 -25.37 7.04 -5.58
CA THR A 300 -24.88 6.09 -6.57
C THR A 300 -23.85 6.81 -7.41
N LEU A 301 -22.61 6.76 -6.95
CA LEU A 301 -21.50 7.49 -7.54
C LEU A 301 -21.03 6.78 -8.81
N THR A 302 -21.20 7.41 -9.97
CA THR A 302 -20.82 6.84 -11.26
C THR A 302 -19.48 7.41 -11.72
N LEU A 303 -18.41 6.65 -11.54
CA LEU A 303 -17.02 7.02 -11.84
C LEU A 303 -16.48 6.11 -12.95
N ALA A 304 -15.97 6.69 -14.04
CA ALA A 304 -15.41 5.95 -15.18
C ALA A 304 -16.30 4.83 -15.79
N GLY A 305 -17.63 4.92 -15.60
CA GLY A 305 -18.61 3.91 -16.06
C GLY A 305 -19.02 2.88 -14.98
N GLU A 306 -18.35 2.85 -13.84
CA GLU A 306 -18.74 2.03 -12.69
C GLU A 306 -19.64 2.81 -11.74
N SER A 307 -20.80 2.25 -11.40
CA SER A 307 -21.78 2.86 -10.47
C SER A 307 -21.65 2.22 -9.09
N ILE A 308 -21.36 3.05 -8.10
CA ILE A 308 -21.00 2.67 -6.73
C ILE A 308 -22.13 3.06 -5.80
N PHE A 309 -22.81 2.06 -5.23
CA PHE A 309 -23.97 2.26 -4.37
C PHE A 309 -23.52 2.48 -2.92
N VAL A 310 -23.65 3.72 -2.48
CA VAL A 310 -23.56 4.12 -1.07
C VAL A 310 -24.97 4.01 -0.49
N LEU A 311 -25.20 3.04 0.41
CA LEU A 311 -26.51 2.82 1.01
C LEU A 311 -26.61 3.52 2.38
N PRO A 312 -27.58 4.43 2.58
CA PRO A 312 -27.91 4.92 3.91
C PRO A 312 -28.68 3.82 4.66
N HIS A 313 -28.12 3.26 5.73
CA HIS A 313 -28.83 2.32 6.59
C HIS A 313 -28.77 2.78 8.06
N PRO A 314 -29.88 2.74 8.82
CA PRO A 314 -29.89 3.21 10.21
C PRO A 314 -29.09 2.30 11.16
N SER A 315 -28.96 1.00 10.86
CA SER A 315 -28.07 0.04 11.55
C SER A 315 -27.88 -1.21 10.67
N PRO A 316 -26.87 -1.29 9.79
CA PRO A 316 -26.72 -2.43 8.87
C PRO A 316 -26.05 -3.62 9.54
N ARG A 317 -26.61 -4.81 9.29
CA ARG A 317 -25.93 -6.08 9.61
C ARG A 317 -25.06 -6.46 8.41
N PRO A 318 -23.81 -6.94 8.60
CA PRO A 318 -22.92 -7.30 7.48
C PRO A 318 -23.55 -8.25 6.44
N GLY A 319 -24.41 -9.18 6.88
CA GLY A 319 -25.14 -10.09 5.99
C GLY A 319 -26.12 -9.42 5.00
N GLU A 320 -26.67 -8.25 5.34
CA GLU A 320 -27.61 -7.51 4.46
C GLU A 320 -26.87 -6.76 3.34
N ALA A 321 -25.67 -6.25 3.63
CA ALA A 321 -24.77 -5.71 2.60
C ALA A 321 -24.30 -6.80 1.65
N LEU A 322 -23.88 -7.96 2.17
CA LEU A 322 -23.45 -9.11 1.37
C LEU A 322 -24.59 -9.60 0.45
N ALA A 323 -25.79 -9.82 0.99
CA ALA A 323 -26.95 -10.21 0.21
C ALA A 323 -27.33 -9.17 -0.86
N THR A 324 -27.17 -7.87 -0.55
CA THR A 324 -27.41 -6.80 -1.52
C THR A 324 -26.35 -6.78 -2.62
N ALA A 325 -25.06 -6.91 -2.29
CA ALA A 325 -23.96 -6.97 -3.24
C ALA A 325 -24.09 -8.16 -4.20
N GLN A 326 -24.45 -9.34 -3.67
CA GLN A 326 -24.77 -10.53 -4.45
C GLN A 326 -25.97 -10.31 -5.38
N ARG A 327 -27.04 -9.64 -4.90
CA ARG A 327 -28.23 -9.33 -5.69
C ARG A 327 -27.98 -8.33 -6.82
N VAL A 328 -27.11 -7.33 -6.62
CA VAL A 328 -26.81 -6.30 -7.64
C VAL A 328 -25.59 -6.61 -8.49
N GLY A 329 -24.85 -7.69 -8.19
CA GLY A 329 -23.63 -8.08 -8.92
C GLY A 329 -22.49 -7.06 -8.82
N ARG A 330 -22.48 -6.21 -7.79
CA ARG A 330 -21.53 -5.10 -7.61
C ARG A 330 -21.25 -4.85 -6.12
N PRO A 331 -20.09 -4.27 -5.75
CA PRO A 331 -19.79 -3.91 -4.37
C PRO A 331 -20.79 -2.90 -3.78
N VAL A 332 -21.10 -3.06 -2.50
CA VAL A 332 -22.03 -2.22 -1.74
C VAL A 332 -21.29 -1.63 -0.54
N TYR A 333 -21.47 -0.33 -0.32
CA TYR A 333 -20.80 0.40 0.75
C TYR A 333 -21.83 0.89 1.77
N LEU A 334 -21.55 0.64 3.05
CA LEU A 334 -22.42 0.98 4.18
C LEU A 334 -21.95 2.28 4.85
N LEU A 335 -22.89 3.14 5.23
CA LEU A 335 -22.64 4.35 6.03
C LEU A 335 -23.47 4.32 7.33
N GLY A 336 -22.78 4.15 8.48
CA GLY A 336 -23.37 3.83 9.81
C GLY A 336 -23.55 2.32 9.99
N GLY A 337 -23.72 1.72 11.17
CA GLY A 337 -23.80 2.21 12.54
C GLY A 337 -23.98 1.05 13.55
N GLN A 338 -23.17 1.04 14.62
CA GLN A 338 -23.02 0.03 15.71
C GLN A 338 -22.32 -1.32 15.42
N ASP A 339 -21.80 -1.91 16.50
CA ASP A 339 -20.67 -2.85 16.59
C ASP A 339 -20.94 -4.30 16.13
N GLY A 340 -19.86 -5.00 15.73
CA GLY A 340 -19.85 -6.46 15.61
C GLY A 340 -18.72 -7.05 14.77
N LEU A 341 -17.63 -7.49 15.42
CA LEU A 341 -16.69 -8.48 14.86
C LEU A 341 -17.22 -9.91 15.07
N SER A 342 -16.60 -10.88 14.38
CA SER A 342 -16.99 -12.30 14.19
C SER A 342 -18.08 -12.52 13.13
N ASP A 343 -17.92 -13.45 12.17
CA ASP A 343 -17.27 -14.76 12.24
C ASP A 343 -16.37 -15.16 11.03
N GLY A 344 -15.06 -15.26 11.26
CA GLY A 344 -14.19 -16.32 10.68
C GLY A 344 -13.93 -16.44 9.16
N SER A 345 -14.74 -15.89 8.25
CA SER A 345 -14.56 -16.11 6.81
C SER A 345 -15.06 -14.94 5.94
N PHE A 346 -14.19 -13.97 5.66
CA PHE A 346 -14.49 -12.86 4.74
C PHE A 346 -13.28 -12.53 3.85
N GLU A 347 -13.53 -12.44 2.54
CA GLU A 347 -12.60 -11.96 1.51
C GLU A 347 -13.02 -10.55 1.09
N LYS A 348 -12.03 -9.66 0.87
CA LYS A 348 -12.11 -8.18 0.84
C LYS A 348 -13.48 -7.59 0.43
N SER A 349 -14.40 -7.56 1.38
CA SER A 349 -15.75 -6.98 1.29
C SER A 349 -16.33 -6.85 2.70
N ASN A 350 -17.23 -5.87 2.88
CA ASN A 350 -17.83 -5.41 4.14
C ASN A 350 -16.97 -4.44 4.97
N TRP A 351 -17.48 -3.22 5.14
CA TRP A 351 -16.90 -2.13 5.92
C TRP A 351 -17.56 -2.05 7.30
N ILE A 352 -16.80 -1.65 8.33
CA ILE A 352 -17.32 -1.33 9.66
C ILE A 352 -16.76 0.05 10.08
N GLU A 353 -17.63 1.06 10.17
CA GLU A 353 -17.38 2.28 10.96
C GLU A 353 -18.70 2.77 11.61
N PRO A 354 -18.77 2.95 12.95
CA PRO A 354 -20.02 3.24 13.64
C PRO A 354 -20.37 4.74 13.85
N GLU A 355 -19.44 5.69 13.67
CA GLU A 355 -19.59 7.07 14.20
C GLU A 355 -20.24 8.12 13.27
N ILE A 356 -21.28 7.73 12.52
CA ILE A 356 -22.15 8.72 11.85
C ILE A 356 -23.19 9.24 12.85
N VAL A 357 -22.83 10.31 13.58
CA VAL A 357 -23.67 10.82 14.69
C VAL A 357 -24.87 11.67 14.26
N SER A 358 -25.00 12.08 12.98
CA SER A 358 -26.19 12.80 12.49
C SER A 358 -26.37 12.78 10.97
N PRO A 359 -27.57 13.15 10.44
CA PRO A 359 -27.79 13.33 9.01
C PRO A 359 -26.88 14.37 8.34
N TYR A 360 -26.44 15.40 9.08
CA TYR A 360 -25.49 16.40 8.60
C TYR A 360 -24.11 15.77 8.29
N HIS A 361 -23.60 14.90 9.16
CA HIS A 361 -22.33 14.20 8.94
C HIS A 361 -22.37 13.24 7.73
N ARG A 362 -23.54 12.62 7.44
CA ARG A 362 -23.73 11.89 6.17
C ARG A 362 -23.57 12.82 4.96
N GLY A 363 -24.09 14.03 5.05
CA GLY A 363 -23.89 15.09 4.06
C GLY A 363 -22.41 15.38 3.84
N VAL A 364 -21.68 15.66 4.93
CA VAL A 364 -20.24 15.94 4.89
C VAL A 364 -19.45 14.83 4.21
N VAL A 365 -19.64 13.57 4.62
CA VAL A 365 -19.01 12.41 3.96
C VAL A 365 -19.37 12.36 2.48
N SER A 366 -20.65 12.57 2.12
CA SER A 366 -21.08 12.56 0.71
C SER A 366 -20.41 13.64 -0.13
N GLY A 367 -20.24 14.85 0.41
CA GLY A 367 -19.50 15.94 -0.24
C GLY A 367 -18.01 15.63 -0.41
N LEU A 368 -17.37 15.08 0.62
CA LEU A 368 -15.96 14.66 0.59
C LEU A 368 -15.73 13.51 -0.42
N VAL A 369 -16.60 12.49 -0.43
CA VAL A 369 -16.52 11.38 -1.40
C VAL A 369 -16.63 11.91 -2.82
N ALA A 370 -17.61 12.79 -3.09
CA ALA A 370 -17.77 13.39 -4.41
C ALA A 370 -16.54 14.19 -4.86
N TYR A 371 -15.94 14.97 -3.95
CA TYR A 371 -14.71 15.70 -4.20
C TYR A 371 -13.50 14.80 -4.51
N PHE A 372 -13.24 13.78 -3.69
CA PHE A 372 -12.10 12.89 -3.92
C PHE A 372 -12.31 12.00 -5.15
N ALA A 373 -13.53 11.52 -5.39
CA ALA A 373 -13.87 10.69 -6.56
C ALA A 373 -13.71 11.46 -7.87
N ALA A 374 -14.01 12.77 -7.87
CA ALA A 374 -13.78 13.65 -9.01
C ALA A 374 -12.31 13.71 -9.45
N GLN A 375 -11.37 13.39 -8.55
CA GLN A 375 -9.93 13.56 -8.73
C GLN A 375 -9.19 12.23 -8.92
N CYS A 376 -9.52 11.22 -8.11
CA CYS A 376 -8.65 10.05 -7.91
C CYS A 376 -8.86 8.93 -8.93
N GLY A 377 -10.06 8.83 -9.54
CA GLY A 377 -10.45 7.67 -10.37
C GLY A 377 -10.64 6.36 -9.58
N GLU A 378 -10.25 6.33 -8.30
CA GLU A 378 -10.27 5.14 -7.44
C GLU A 378 -11.18 5.33 -6.23
N ALA A 379 -12.45 5.03 -6.40
CA ALA A 379 -13.48 5.33 -5.41
C ALA A 379 -13.27 4.70 -4.03
N LEU A 380 -12.62 3.52 -3.92
CA LEU A 380 -12.31 2.89 -2.64
C LEU A 380 -11.54 3.83 -1.70
N TYR A 381 -10.50 4.47 -2.23
CA TYR A 381 -9.67 5.41 -1.47
C TYR A 381 -10.35 6.75 -1.26
N CYS A 382 -11.18 7.20 -2.20
CA CYS A 382 -12.02 8.39 -2.02
C CYS A 382 -13.00 8.23 -0.86
N MET A 383 -13.57 7.03 -0.72
CA MET A 383 -14.46 6.69 0.38
C MET A 383 -13.71 6.58 1.70
N GLY A 384 -12.56 5.89 1.72
CA GLY A 384 -11.70 5.84 2.90
C GLY A 384 -11.26 7.23 3.38
N ALA A 385 -10.73 8.06 2.46
CA ALA A 385 -10.32 9.44 2.72
C ALA A 385 -11.46 10.30 3.31
N ALA A 386 -12.67 10.19 2.76
CA ALA A 386 -13.84 10.92 3.24
C ALA A 386 -14.27 10.48 4.65
N CYS A 387 -14.31 9.17 4.91
CA CYS A 387 -14.61 8.61 6.23
C CYS A 387 -13.56 9.03 7.26
N TYR A 388 -12.27 8.85 6.95
CA TYR A 388 -11.17 9.27 7.83
C TYR A 388 -11.23 10.77 8.14
N ALA A 389 -11.37 11.63 7.13
CA ALA A 389 -11.39 13.08 7.34
C ALA A 389 -12.59 13.54 8.18
N ALA A 390 -13.79 13.01 7.89
CA ALA A 390 -14.99 13.33 8.64
C ALA A 390 -14.91 12.87 10.12
N ARG A 391 -14.33 11.68 10.37
CA ARG A 391 -14.09 11.12 11.71
C ARG A 391 -13.01 11.88 12.47
N ALA A 392 -11.88 12.19 11.83
CA ALA A 392 -10.78 12.91 12.45
C ALA A 392 -11.20 14.32 12.92
N ALA A 393 -12.11 14.97 12.20
CA ALA A 393 -12.68 16.26 12.59
C ALA A 393 -13.61 16.19 13.82
N LEU A 394 -14.11 15.01 14.20
CA LEU A 394 -14.99 14.78 15.37
C LEU A 394 -14.26 14.42 16.67
N ARG A 395 -12.95 14.13 16.65
CA ARG A 395 -12.21 13.74 17.87
C ARG A 395 -12.38 14.79 18.98
N ASP A 396 -12.36 14.32 20.24
CA ASP A 396 -12.70 15.04 21.49
C ASP A 396 -14.15 14.88 22.01
N GLY A 397 -14.83 13.75 21.75
CA GLY A 397 -15.95 13.29 22.60
C GLY A 397 -17.32 13.94 22.38
N GLY A 398 -17.47 14.75 21.33
CA GLY A 398 -18.78 15.21 20.82
C GLY A 398 -19.14 16.66 21.14
N ALA A 399 -20.07 17.19 20.34
CA ALA A 399 -20.57 18.57 20.38
C ALA A 399 -19.54 19.69 20.07
N LEU A 400 -18.64 19.45 19.11
CA LEU A 400 -18.09 20.58 18.33
C LEU A 400 -19.25 21.31 17.62
N GLY A 401 -19.31 22.62 17.78
CA GLY A 401 -20.22 23.45 16.97
C GLY A 401 -19.86 23.37 15.48
N ARG A 402 -20.86 23.58 14.61
CA ARG A 402 -20.74 23.46 13.14
C ARG A 402 -19.50 24.16 12.58
N GLU A 403 -19.21 25.38 13.02
CA GLU A 403 -18.02 26.15 12.61
C GLU A 403 -16.70 25.50 13.05
N ALA A 404 -16.60 25.09 14.32
CA ALA A 404 -15.39 24.46 14.86
C ALA A 404 -15.10 23.09 14.21
N TYR A 405 -16.16 22.36 13.85
CA TYR A 405 -16.05 21.14 13.05
C TYR A 405 -15.48 21.42 11.66
N LEU A 406 -15.99 22.46 10.97
CA LEU A 406 -15.56 22.81 9.61
C LEU A 406 -14.13 23.33 9.55
N GLU A 407 -13.67 24.12 10.51
CA GLU A 407 -12.25 24.57 10.57
C GLU A 407 -11.28 23.42 10.90
N ARG A 408 -11.69 22.44 11.73
CA ARG A 408 -10.93 21.20 11.91
C ARG A 408 -10.91 20.37 10.64
N LEU A 409 -12.06 20.18 9.99
CA LEU A 409 -12.17 19.45 8.72
C LEU A 409 -11.25 20.06 7.67
N LYS A 410 -11.28 21.39 7.51
CA LYS A 410 -10.39 22.18 6.64
C LYS A 410 -8.92 21.87 6.91
N THR A 411 -8.51 21.94 8.17
CA THR A 411 -7.13 21.64 8.58
C THR A 411 -6.70 20.19 8.23
N ILE A 412 -7.64 19.24 8.29
CA ILE A 412 -7.39 17.82 7.96
C ILE A 412 -7.34 17.60 6.44
N VAL A 413 -8.28 18.18 5.69
CA VAL A 413 -8.34 18.03 4.22
C VAL A 413 -7.31 18.89 3.48
N GLY A 414 -6.76 19.93 4.10
CA GLY A 414 -5.68 20.78 3.59
C GLY A 414 -6.20 21.91 2.71
#